data_AF-A0A3P9JR15-F1
#
_entry.id   AF-A0A3P9JR15-F1
#
_cell.length_a   1.000
_cell.length_b   1.000
_cell.length_c   1.000
_cell.angle_alpha   90.00
_cell.angle_beta   90.00
_cell.angle_gamma   90.00
#
_symmetry.space_group_name_H-M   'P 1'
#
loop_
_entity.id
_entity.type
_entity.pdbx_description
1 polymer ?
#
loop_
_entity_poly.entity_id
_entity_poly.type
_entity_poly.pdbx_seq_one_letter_code
_entity_poly.pdbx_strand_id
1 'polypeptide(L)'
;MGHNLFCGQVASLLLEHIITPWEQFRSWIFSPELNVNPPQSKLQKSPRVAFSAALRDSGSGDIGPFTTSTPLKYKKIFSNYGNCYNPSTGVFTAKVNGVYFFRFSMFNNVSPTPNSVVSLKKNDQLLVSVWDTSGTDSHDMGSNAVVIPLKVGDNVYVELAANRLVFDDGMTYNTFSGFLLFPE
;
A
#
# COMPACT_ATOMS: atom_id res chain seq x y z
N MET A 1 -85.97 -33.04 -14.78
CA MET A 1 -85.26 -34.31 -14.46
C MET A 1 -84.26 -34.50 -15.59
N GLY A 2 -82.99 -34.12 -15.43
CA GLY A 2 -81.88 -34.98 -14.96
C GLY A 2 -81.42 -35.87 -16.14
N HIS A 3 -80.16 -36.00 -16.58
CA HIS A 3 -78.83 -35.80 -16.01
C HIS A 3 -77.80 -35.88 -17.16
N ASN A 4 -76.64 -35.20 -17.00
CA ASN A 4 -75.27 -35.60 -17.37
C ASN A 4 -74.94 -35.98 -18.85
N LEU A 5 -73.78 -35.67 -19.45
CA LEU A 5 -72.45 -36.15 -19.08
C LEU A 5 -71.35 -35.43 -19.91
N PHE A 6 -70.31 -34.97 -19.19
CA PHE A 6 -68.88 -35.04 -19.49
C PHE A 6 -68.25 -34.29 -20.69
N CYS A 7 -67.73 -33.10 -20.34
CA CYS A 7 -66.41 -32.62 -20.78
C CYS A 7 -65.32 -33.49 -20.12
N GLY A 8 -64.46 -34.13 -20.91
CA GLY A 8 -63.29 -34.88 -20.47
C GLY A 8 -62.03 -34.01 -20.54
N GLN A 9 -61.42 -33.77 -19.38
CA GLN A 9 -60.11 -33.15 -19.19
C GLN A 9 -58.97 -34.05 -19.72
N VAL A 10 -57.89 -33.42 -20.18
CA VAL A 10 -56.53 -33.91 -19.92
C VAL A 10 -55.74 -32.75 -19.30
N ALA A 11 -55.10 -33.06 -18.18
CA ALA A 11 -54.45 -32.15 -17.24
C ALA A 11 -53.12 -31.57 -17.75
N SER A 12 -52.77 -30.39 -17.25
CA SER A 12 -51.40 -30.12 -16.82
C SER A 12 -51.42 -29.11 -15.68
N LEU A 13 -50.87 -29.51 -14.54
CA LEU A 13 -50.83 -28.78 -13.28
C LEU A 13 -49.84 -27.61 -13.36
N LEU A 14 -50.25 -26.51 -12.74
CA LEU A 14 -49.53 -25.25 -12.63
C LEU A 14 -48.21 -25.43 -11.84
N LEU A 15 -47.09 -25.04 -12.44
CA LEU A 15 -45.87 -24.69 -11.71
C LEU A 15 -45.96 -23.20 -11.37
N GLU A 16 -46.19 -22.89 -10.10
CA GLU A 16 -46.05 -21.52 -9.60
C GLU A 16 -44.57 -21.15 -9.60
N HIS A 17 -44.19 -20.24 -10.50
CA HIS A 17 -42.85 -19.66 -10.54
C HIS A 17 -42.66 -18.77 -9.31
N ILE A 18 -41.94 -19.28 -8.30
CA ILE A 18 -41.36 -18.44 -7.24
C ILE A 18 -40.26 -17.61 -7.87
N ILE A 19 -40.63 -16.42 -8.34
CA ILE A 19 -39.67 -15.39 -8.74
C ILE A 19 -38.96 -14.96 -7.47
N THR A 20 -37.65 -15.19 -7.40
CA THR A 20 -36.85 -14.78 -6.24
C THR A 20 -36.95 -13.26 -6.06
N PRO A 21 -36.81 -12.74 -4.83
CA PRO A 21 -36.83 -11.30 -4.57
C PRO A 21 -35.86 -10.51 -5.47
N TRP A 22 -34.75 -11.14 -5.87
CA TRP A 22 -33.77 -10.58 -6.79
C TRP A 22 -34.30 -10.42 -8.23
N GLU A 23 -35.08 -11.37 -8.72
CA GLU A 23 -35.67 -11.30 -10.05
C GLU A 23 -36.82 -10.27 -10.10
N GLN A 24 -37.59 -10.11 -9.02
CA GLN A 24 -38.56 -9.01 -8.89
C GLN A 24 -37.88 -7.64 -8.85
N PHE A 25 -36.77 -7.53 -8.10
CA PHE A 25 -36.00 -6.30 -8.03
C PHE A 25 -35.37 -5.92 -9.38
N ARG A 26 -34.85 -6.92 -10.11
CA ARG A 26 -34.36 -6.72 -11.48
C ARG A 26 -35.46 -6.25 -12.42
N SER A 27 -36.63 -6.89 -12.43
CA SER A 27 -37.71 -6.48 -13.31
C SER A 27 -38.20 -5.06 -13.00
N TRP A 28 -38.22 -4.68 -11.72
CA TRP A 28 -38.58 -3.33 -11.27
C TRP A 28 -37.55 -2.27 -11.73
N ILE A 29 -36.25 -2.49 -11.56
CA ILE A 29 -35.21 -1.53 -12.01
C ILE A 29 -35.24 -1.32 -13.53
N PHE A 30 -35.51 -2.37 -14.31
CA PHE A 30 -35.55 -2.29 -15.77
C PHE A 30 -36.96 -2.07 -16.33
N SER A 31 -37.91 -1.68 -15.49
CA SER A 31 -39.26 -1.32 -15.94
C SER A 31 -39.19 -0.05 -16.80
N PRO A 32 -39.86 0.00 -17.96
CA PRO A 32 -39.81 1.15 -18.87
C PRO A 32 -40.27 2.47 -18.23
N GLU A 33 -41.10 2.38 -17.19
CA GLU A 33 -41.64 3.51 -16.44
C GLU A 33 -40.63 4.11 -15.45
N LEU A 34 -39.60 3.34 -15.07
CA LEU A 34 -38.51 3.77 -14.20
C LEU A 34 -37.26 3.96 -15.05
N ASN A 35 -37.30 4.91 -15.99
CA ASN A 35 -36.09 5.41 -16.67
C ASN A 35 -35.25 6.27 -15.72
N VAL A 36 -35.01 5.77 -14.50
CA VAL A 36 -34.07 6.32 -13.56
C VAL A 36 -32.72 5.83 -14.02
N ASN A 37 -31.95 6.69 -14.69
CA ASN A 37 -30.53 6.45 -14.85
C ASN A 37 -30.00 6.12 -13.44
N PRO A 38 -29.42 4.92 -13.21
CA PRO A 38 -28.79 4.65 -11.94
C PRO A 38 -27.85 5.81 -11.67
N PRO A 39 -27.80 6.36 -10.43
CA PRO A 39 -26.90 7.45 -10.14
C PRO A 39 -25.55 7.02 -10.69
N GLN A 40 -25.05 7.76 -11.67
CA GLN A 40 -23.64 7.73 -11.99
C GLN A 40 -22.99 8.30 -10.74
N SER A 41 -22.87 7.47 -9.70
CA SER A 41 -21.85 7.68 -8.70
C SER A 41 -20.63 7.93 -9.55
N LYS A 42 -20.08 9.13 -9.44
CA LYS A 42 -18.68 9.30 -9.76
C LYS A 42 -18.06 8.17 -8.96
N LEU A 43 -17.69 7.06 -9.61
CA LEU A 43 -16.92 5.99 -9.00
C LEU A 43 -15.68 6.72 -8.55
N GLN A 44 -15.71 7.18 -7.31
CA GLN A 44 -14.74 8.12 -6.77
C GLN A 44 -13.50 7.27 -6.72
N LYS A 45 -12.65 7.44 -7.72
CA LYS A 45 -11.55 6.52 -8.00
C LYS A 45 -10.74 6.49 -6.71
N SER A 46 -10.75 5.34 -6.04
CA SER A 46 -10.13 5.22 -4.71
C SER A 46 -8.70 5.76 -4.80
N PRO A 47 -8.27 6.56 -3.81
CA PRO A 47 -6.94 7.11 -3.84
C PRO A 47 -5.91 5.98 -3.98
N ARG A 48 -5.08 6.07 -5.03
CA ARG A 48 -4.01 5.10 -5.29
C ARG A 48 -2.70 5.70 -4.82
N VAL A 49 -2.26 5.28 -3.63
CA VAL A 49 -0.99 5.72 -3.04
C VAL A 49 -0.15 4.50 -2.73
N ALA A 50 0.95 4.36 -3.45
CA ALA A 50 1.93 3.30 -3.23
C ALA A 50 3.26 3.72 -3.86
N PHE A 51 4.36 3.50 -3.16
CA PHE A 51 5.70 3.70 -3.68
C PHE A 51 6.61 2.56 -3.26
N SER A 52 7.63 2.31 -4.07
CA SER A 52 8.74 1.44 -3.72
C SER A 52 10.00 1.99 -4.38
N ALA A 53 11.05 2.16 -3.58
CA ALA A 53 12.31 2.71 -4.03
C ALA A 53 13.49 1.99 -3.38
N ALA A 54 14.63 2.04 -4.05
CA ALA A 54 15.92 1.54 -3.57
C ALA A 54 16.96 2.64 -3.50
N LEU A 55 17.95 2.44 -2.62
CA LEU A 55 18.82 3.51 -2.16
C LEU A 55 19.69 4.06 -3.31
N ARG A 56 20.36 3.17 -4.05
CA ARG A 56 21.17 3.51 -5.23
C ARG A 56 20.47 3.20 -6.55
N ASP A 57 20.63 4.10 -7.51
CA ASP A 57 20.23 3.91 -8.91
C ASP A 57 21.29 3.12 -9.71
N SER A 58 22.57 3.40 -9.45
CA SER A 58 23.71 2.69 -10.04
C SER A 58 24.96 2.79 -9.15
N GLY A 59 25.99 2.02 -9.52
CA GLY A 59 27.26 1.94 -8.81
C GLY A 59 27.22 1.06 -7.57
N SER A 60 28.28 1.13 -6.77
CA SER A 60 28.47 0.37 -5.53
C SER A 60 29.18 1.25 -4.51
N GLY A 61 28.87 1.05 -3.24
CA GLY A 61 29.63 1.61 -2.12
C GLY A 61 28.74 2.11 -0.99
N ASP A 62 29.40 2.69 0.00
CA ASP A 62 28.74 3.22 1.19
C ASP A 62 27.97 4.51 0.92
N ILE A 63 26.96 4.74 1.74
CA ILE A 63 26.26 6.01 1.93
C ILE A 63 26.49 6.43 3.38
N GLY A 64 27.01 7.63 3.58
CA GLY A 64 27.58 8.06 4.85
C GLY A 64 29.06 7.66 4.98
N PRO A 65 29.67 7.81 6.17
CA PRO A 65 29.09 8.44 7.34
C PRO A 65 28.86 9.94 7.13
N PHE A 66 27.71 10.43 7.61
CA PHE A 66 27.43 11.86 7.70
C PHE A 66 27.65 12.34 9.13
N THR A 67 28.10 13.59 9.32
CA THR A 67 28.33 14.16 10.65
C THR A 67 27.03 14.45 11.41
N THR A 68 25.89 14.47 10.72
CA THR A 68 24.55 14.67 11.29
C THR A 68 23.60 13.59 10.78
N SER A 69 22.59 13.24 11.56
CA SER A 69 21.54 12.34 11.11
C SER A 69 20.88 12.91 9.86
N THR A 70 20.73 12.06 8.83
CA THR A 70 20.38 12.52 7.48
C THR A 70 19.34 11.59 6.86
N PRO A 71 18.24 12.11 6.30
CA PRO A 71 17.31 11.31 5.51
C PRO A 71 18.01 10.62 4.33
N LEU A 72 17.81 9.30 4.22
CA LEU A 72 18.31 8.51 3.10
C LEU A 72 17.48 8.81 1.84
N LYS A 73 18.17 9.14 0.76
CA LYS A 73 17.58 9.47 -0.54
C LYS A 73 17.54 8.23 -1.42
N TYR A 74 16.39 7.55 -1.49
CA TYR A 74 16.22 6.37 -2.33
C TYR A 74 15.99 6.79 -3.78
N LYS A 75 17.04 6.71 -4.59
CA LYS A 75 17.07 7.30 -5.93
C LYS A 75 16.46 6.40 -7.01
N LYS A 76 16.50 5.08 -6.81
CA LYS A 76 15.98 4.11 -7.77
C LYS A 76 14.49 3.89 -7.54
N ILE A 77 13.64 4.46 -8.37
CA ILE A 77 12.19 4.38 -8.21
C ILE A 77 11.64 3.16 -8.97
N PHE A 78 11.04 2.20 -8.26
CA PHE A 78 10.27 1.12 -8.86
C PHE A 78 8.82 1.53 -9.13
N SER A 79 8.21 2.27 -8.20
CA SER A 79 6.86 2.81 -8.34
C SER A 79 6.67 4.04 -7.45
N ASN A 80 5.77 4.95 -7.86
CA ASN A 80 5.41 6.15 -7.08
C ASN A 80 3.99 6.64 -7.41
N TYR A 81 3.00 5.78 -7.24
CA TYR A 81 1.60 6.13 -7.44
C TYR A 81 1.15 7.21 -6.45
N GLY A 82 0.47 8.23 -6.96
CA GLY A 82 0.09 9.41 -6.18
C GLY A 82 1.22 10.44 -6.03
N ASN A 83 2.43 10.15 -6.52
CA ASN A 83 3.61 11.03 -6.44
C ASN A 83 3.85 11.55 -5.01
N CYS A 84 3.71 10.66 -4.02
CA CYS A 84 3.83 11.01 -2.60
C CYS A 84 5.28 10.90 -2.11
N TYR A 85 6.12 10.10 -2.77
CA TYR A 85 7.55 10.00 -2.46
C TYR A 85 8.38 10.97 -3.31
N ASN A 86 9.35 11.65 -2.70
CA ASN A 86 10.27 12.55 -3.39
C ASN A 86 11.74 12.04 -3.30
N PRO A 87 12.31 11.49 -4.39
CA PRO A 87 13.66 10.93 -4.40
C PRO A 87 14.78 11.94 -4.14
N SER A 88 14.56 13.25 -4.37
CA SER A 88 15.59 14.26 -4.12
C SER A 88 15.78 14.56 -2.62
N THR A 89 14.75 14.25 -1.82
CA THR A 89 14.71 14.50 -0.36
C THR A 89 14.74 13.22 0.46
N GLY A 90 14.27 12.08 -0.09
CA GLY A 90 14.11 10.85 0.67
C GLY A 90 12.77 10.74 1.41
N VAL A 91 11.86 11.70 1.21
CA VAL A 91 10.67 11.87 2.04
C VAL A 91 9.40 11.45 1.29
N PHE A 92 8.56 10.68 1.99
CA PHE A 92 7.16 10.47 1.64
C PHE A 92 6.30 11.52 2.33
N THR A 93 5.43 12.20 1.60
CA THR A 93 4.44 13.15 2.15
C THR A 93 3.04 12.63 1.86
N ALA A 94 2.25 12.43 2.91
CA ALA A 94 0.87 11.97 2.77
C ALA A 94 0.01 13.02 2.06
N LYS A 95 -0.69 12.61 0.99
CA LYS A 95 -1.66 13.46 0.25
C LYS A 95 -3.11 13.08 0.53
N VAL A 96 -3.34 12.05 1.32
CA VAL A 96 -4.65 11.51 1.67
C VAL A 96 -4.62 11.16 3.16
N ASN A 97 -5.69 11.43 3.89
CA ASN A 97 -5.82 10.93 5.26
C ASN A 97 -6.08 9.42 5.21
N GLY A 98 -5.41 8.65 6.06
CA GLY A 98 -5.63 7.21 6.06
C GLY A 98 -4.61 6.45 6.88
N VAL A 99 -4.76 5.12 6.83
CA VAL A 99 -3.83 4.19 7.47
C VAL A 99 -2.86 3.67 6.42
N TYR A 100 -1.57 3.74 6.73
CA TYR A 100 -0.48 3.41 5.81
C TYR A 100 0.40 2.31 6.36
N PHE A 101 0.92 1.46 5.47
CA PHE A 101 2.00 0.53 5.77
C PHE A 101 3.31 1.08 5.22
N PHE A 102 4.38 0.99 6.01
CA PHE A 102 5.75 1.28 5.58
C PHE A 102 6.69 0.15 5.96
N ARG A 103 7.65 -0.16 5.08
CA ARG A 103 8.75 -1.08 5.34
C ARG A 103 10.06 -0.51 4.78
N PHE A 104 11.14 -0.76 5.49
CA PHE A 104 12.49 -0.43 5.05
C PHE A 104 13.49 -1.53 5.41
N SER A 105 14.60 -1.57 4.69
CA SER A 105 15.74 -2.44 4.95
C SER A 105 17.03 -1.65 5.11
N MET A 106 17.97 -2.26 5.83
CA MET A 106 19.31 -1.78 6.13
C MET A 106 20.29 -2.90 5.79
N PHE A 107 21.30 -2.59 5.00
CA PHE A 107 22.42 -3.49 4.76
C PHE A 107 23.74 -2.80 5.00
N ASN A 108 24.69 -3.53 5.54
CA ASN A 108 26.05 -3.08 5.74
C ASN A 108 27.03 -4.09 5.14
N ASN A 109 28.17 -3.58 4.69
CA ASN A 109 29.27 -4.35 4.10
C ASN A 109 30.62 -3.90 4.70
N VAL A 110 30.68 -3.78 6.03
CA VAL A 110 31.85 -3.21 6.73
C VAL A 110 32.54 -4.26 7.56
N SER A 111 33.85 -4.43 7.36
CA SER A 111 34.70 -5.32 8.15
C SER A 111 35.72 -4.49 8.95
N PRO A 112 36.06 -4.86 10.20
CA PRO A 112 35.60 -6.05 10.94
C PRO A 112 34.32 -5.84 11.76
N THR A 113 33.77 -4.62 11.80
CA THR A 113 32.63 -4.29 12.67
C THR A 113 31.56 -3.52 11.90
N PRO A 114 30.31 -4.01 11.90
CA PRO A 114 29.16 -3.28 11.36
C PRO A 114 29.03 -1.88 11.94
N ASN A 115 28.47 -0.94 11.19
CA ASN A 115 28.30 0.45 11.64
C ASN A 115 27.07 1.13 11.04
N SER A 116 25.91 0.47 11.13
CA SER A 116 24.65 0.92 10.54
C SER A 116 23.57 1.11 11.59
N VAL A 117 22.94 2.28 11.60
CA VAL A 117 21.72 2.54 12.39
C VAL A 117 20.80 3.38 11.52
N VAL A 118 19.64 2.81 11.21
CA VAL A 118 18.61 3.51 10.44
C VAL A 118 17.26 3.46 11.16
N SER A 119 16.53 4.56 11.04
CA SER A 119 15.27 4.75 11.75
C SER A 119 14.20 5.29 10.81
N LEU A 120 12.99 4.73 10.87
CA LEU A 120 11.82 5.31 10.24
C LEU A 120 11.24 6.38 11.15
N LYS A 121 11.03 7.58 10.61
CA LYS A 121 10.51 8.73 11.35
C LYS A 121 9.24 9.27 10.71
N LYS A 122 8.32 9.76 11.55
CA LYS A 122 7.15 10.56 11.16
C LYS A 122 7.29 11.95 11.76
N ASN A 123 7.35 13.01 10.94
CA ASN A 123 7.48 14.40 11.42
C ASN A 123 8.57 14.54 12.51
N ASP A 124 9.78 14.06 12.22
CA ASP A 124 10.92 14.01 13.15
C ASP A 124 10.77 13.10 14.39
N GLN A 125 9.61 12.48 14.61
CA GLN A 125 9.41 11.51 15.68
C GLN A 125 9.84 10.11 15.24
N LEU A 126 10.64 9.45 16.07
CA LEU A 126 11.06 8.07 15.88
C LEU A 126 9.86 7.11 15.95
N LEU A 127 9.73 6.22 14.97
CA LEU A 127 8.74 5.14 14.99
C LEU A 127 9.38 3.79 15.29
N VAL A 128 10.27 3.34 14.41
CA VAL A 128 10.93 2.03 14.49
C VAL A 128 12.36 2.13 13.95
N SER A 129 13.26 1.26 14.42
CA SER A 129 14.66 1.24 14.00
C SER A 129 15.14 -0.15 13.60
N VAL A 130 16.24 -0.14 12.85
CA VAL A 130 17.12 -1.28 12.62
C VAL A 130 18.53 -0.81 12.92
N TRP A 131 19.31 -1.63 13.61
CA TRP A 131 20.70 -1.31 13.90
C TRP A 131 21.60 -2.53 13.84
N ASP A 132 22.84 -2.30 13.49
CA ASP A 132 23.94 -3.21 13.72
C ASP A 132 25.24 -2.42 13.85
N THR A 133 25.88 -2.52 15.01
CA THR A 133 27.09 -1.74 15.35
C THR A 133 28.15 -2.58 16.05
N SER A 134 27.96 -3.90 16.10
CA SER A 134 28.83 -4.81 16.83
C SER A 134 28.76 -6.18 16.20
N GLY A 135 29.90 -6.71 15.78
CA GLY A 135 29.99 -7.97 15.08
C GLY A 135 31.44 -8.25 14.71
N THR A 136 31.68 -9.44 14.15
CA THR A 136 32.99 -9.87 13.64
C THR A 136 32.95 -10.24 12.15
N ASP A 137 31.76 -10.27 11.57
CA ASP A 137 31.49 -10.40 10.15
C ASP A 137 31.17 -9.02 9.54
N SER A 138 30.94 -9.03 8.23
CA SER A 138 30.81 -7.80 7.45
C SER A 138 29.48 -7.61 6.77
N HIS A 139 28.62 -8.63 6.71
CA HIS A 139 27.42 -8.63 5.87
C HIS A 139 26.17 -8.89 6.69
N ASP A 140 25.61 -7.83 7.26
CA ASP A 140 24.36 -7.94 8.02
C ASP A 140 23.24 -7.13 7.38
N MET A 141 22.06 -7.75 7.40
CA MET A 141 20.82 -7.20 6.91
C MET A 141 19.82 -7.13 8.06
N GLY A 142 19.12 -6.00 8.17
CA GLY A 142 17.96 -5.89 9.03
C GLY A 142 16.82 -5.17 8.31
N SER A 143 15.60 -5.41 8.76
CA SER A 143 14.42 -4.73 8.23
C SER A 143 13.38 -4.53 9.32
N ASN A 144 12.57 -3.49 9.19
CA ASN A 144 11.45 -3.23 10.09
C ASN A 144 10.28 -2.63 9.30
N ALA A 145 9.10 -2.64 9.90
CA ALA A 145 7.88 -2.16 9.28
C ALA A 145 6.93 -1.58 10.34
N VAL A 146 6.00 -0.73 9.90
CA VAL A 146 4.98 -0.15 10.77
C VAL A 146 3.69 0.11 10.00
N VAL A 147 2.57 0.02 10.70
CA VAL A 147 1.25 0.48 10.23
C VAL A 147 0.84 1.68 11.08
N ILE A 148 0.60 2.83 10.45
CA ILE A 148 0.33 4.09 11.16
C ILE A 148 -0.76 4.93 10.48
N PRO A 149 -1.54 5.71 11.24
CA PRO A 149 -2.39 6.75 10.68
C PRO A 149 -1.56 7.98 10.26
N LEU A 150 -1.84 8.51 9.08
CA LEU A 150 -1.27 9.76 8.58
C LEU A 150 -2.39 10.75 8.22
N LYS A 151 -2.11 12.02 8.47
CA LYS A 151 -2.88 13.15 7.95
C LYS A 151 -2.17 13.75 6.74
N VAL A 152 -2.93 14.41 5.88
CA VAL A 152 -2.37 15.17 4.75
C VAL A 152 -1.27 16.12 5.25
N GLY A 153 -0.10 16.04 4.64
CA GLY A 153 1.08 16.83 5.01
C GLY A 153 2.04 16.12 5.97
N ASP A 154 1.65 15.00 6.59
CA ASP A 154 2.58 14.20 7.40
C ASP A 154 3.74 13.67 6.52
N ASN A 155 4.95 13.81 7.03
CA ASN A 155 6.18 13.36 6.38
C ASN A 155 6.70 12.08 7.03
N VAL A 156 7.06 11.09 6.20
CA VAL A 156 7.68 9.83 6.63
C VAL A 156 8.96 9.59 5.83
N TYR A 157 10.04 9.26 6.51
CA TYR A 157 11.35 9.01 5.88
C TYR A 157 12.21 8.08 6.72
N VAL A 158 13.19 7.46 6.07
CA VAL A 158 14.24 6.69 6.75
C VAL A 158 15.43 7.61 6.96
N GLU A 159 15.90 7.70 8.20
CA GLU A 159 17.04 8.49 8.62
C GLU A 159 18.23 7.57 8.92
N LEU A 160 19.40 7.89 8.36
CA LEU A 160 20.67 7.33 8.79
C LEU A 160 21.21 8.15 9.95
N ALA A 161 21.52 7.50 11.07
CA ALA A 161 22.05 8.20 12.23
C ALA A 161 23.45 8.80 11.96
N ALA A 162 23.80 9.87 12.67
CA ALA A 162 25.12 10.48 12.57
C ALA A 162 26.26 9.46 12.78
N ASN A 163 27.33 9.59 11.99
CA ASN A 163 28.52 8.73 12.00
C ASN A 163 28.27 7.25 11.67
N ARG A 164 27.10 6.92 11.12
CA ARG A 164 26.76 5.59 10.61
C ARG A 164 26.75 5.58 9.10
N LEU A 165 26.90 4.41 8.51
CA LEU A 165 26.85 4.20 7.07
C LEU A 165 25.92 3.04 6.73
N VAL A 166 25.52 2.92 5.48
CA VAL A 166 24.91 1.70 4.89
C VAL A 166 25.58 1.44 3.55
N PHE A 167 25.65 0.17 3.15
CA PHE A 167 26.23 -0.22 1.85
C PHE A 167 25.12 -0.57 0.87
N ASP A 168 25.25 -0.15 -0.39
CA ASP A 168 24.36 -0.61 -1.46
C ASP A 168 25.12 -0.75 -2.80
N ASP A 169 24.64 -1.64 -3.65
CA ASP A 169 25.15 -1.86 -4.99
C ASP A 169 24.03 -2.29 -5.96
N GLY A 170 24.40 -2.88 -7.10
CA GLY A 170 23.45 -3.37 -8.10
C GLY A 170 22.41 -4.38 -7.57
N MET A 171 22.69 -5.04 -6.44
CA MET A 171 21.82 -6.03 -5.81
C MET A 171 20.68 -5.42 -4.99
N THR A 172 20.66 -4.10 -4.80
CA THR A 172 19.48 -3.37 -4.26
C THR A 172 19.09 -3.85 -2.85
N TYR A 173 20.00 -3.75 -1.89
CA TYR A 173 19.79 -4.26 -0.53
C TYR A 173 18.93 -3.34 0.33
N ASN A 174 19.05 -2.02 0.14
CA ASN A 174 18.37 -1.02 0.94
C ASN A 174 17.14 -0.50 0.19
N THR A 175 15.96 -0.84 0.72
CA THR A 175 14.67 -0.50 0.13
C THR A 175 13.84 0.32 1.11
N PHE A 176 12.98 1.19 0.56
CA PHE A 176 11.95 1.89 1.30
C PHE A 176 10.66 1.86 0.47
N SER A 177 9.61 1.29 1.05
CA SER A 177 8.34 1.09 0.39
C SER A 177 7.20 1.43 1.34
N GLY A 178 6.08 1.88 0.78
CA GLY A 178 4.87 2.09 1.55
C GLY A 178 3.64 2.33 0.68
N PHE A 179 2.47 2.12 1.26
CA PHE A 179 1.19 2.26 0.56
C PHE A 179 0.04 2.56 1.51
N LEU A 180 -1.02 3.18 0.97
CA LEU A 180 -2.28 3.40 1.67
C LEU A 180 -3.05 2.07 1.77
N LEU A 181 -3.37 1.65 2.98
CA LEU A 181 -4.23 0.48 3.22
C LEU A 181 -5.69 0.85 2.96
N PHE A 182 -6.15 1.93 3.59
CA PHE A 182 -7.49 2.47 3.40
C PHE A 182 -7.53 3.96 3.78
N PRO A 183 -8.28 4.78 3.04
CA PRO A 183 -8.51 6.17 3.39
C PRO A 183 -9.37 6.29 4.65
N GLU A 184 -9.19 7.37 5.39
CA GLU A 184 -10.09 7.83 6.45
C GLU A 184 -11.21 8.72 5.90
#